data_AF-A0A7X6T1Q2-F1
#
_entry.id   AF-A0A7X6T1Q2-F1
#
_cell.length_a   1.000
_cell.length_b   1.000
_cell.length_c   1.000
_cell.angle_alpha   90.00
_cell.angle_beta   90.00
_cell.angle_gamma   90.00
#
_symmetry.space_group_name_H-M   'P 1'
#
loop_
_entity.id
_entity.type
_entity.pdbx_description
1 polymer ?
#
loop_
_entity_poly.entity_id
_entity_poly.type
_entity_poly.pdbx_seq_one_letter_code
_entity_poly.pdbx_strand_id
1 'polypeptide(L)'
;MTYSHETPCFEMPREARGLIEASLLTLLNAAPSYGYKLLDNLSNFGFDHESIDISGIYRNLRSMEGKQLIASQWATSDQGPSKRMYEITALGQNKLKHWVTHLKNRRQQMALIIQSYETQTKENQ
;
A
#
# COMPACT_ATOMS: atom_id res chain seq x y z
N MET A 1 23.46 -21.88 -18.48
CA MET A 1 23.09 -20.46 -18.68
C MET A 1 22.33 -19.99 -17.47
N THR A 2 23.05 -19.48 -16.48
CA THR A 2 22.49 -18.94 -15.22
C THR A 2 22.19 -17.46 -15.44
N TYR A 3 20.91 -17.10 -15.51
CA TYR A 3 20.50 -15.71 -15.42
C TYR A 3 20.50 -15.30 -13.95
N SER A 4 21.55 -14.59 -13.55
CA SER A 4 21.59 -13.83 -12.32
C SER A 4 20.62 -12.66 -12.45
N HIS A 5 19.38 -12.84 -11.99
CA HIS A 5 18.56 -11.68 -11.64
C HIS A 5 19.04 -11.19 -10.28
N GLU A 6 20.08 -10.36 -10.31
CA GLU A 6 20.34 -9.41 -9.23
C GLU A 6 19.17 -8.42 -9.25
N THR A 7 18.06 -8.79 -8.63
CA THR A 7 17.03 -7.82 -8.27
C THR A 7 17.69 -6.92 -7.23
N PRO A 8 17.88 -5.61 -7.49
CA PRO A 8 18.30 -4.70 -6.44
C PRO A 8 17.26 -4.86 -5.34
N CYS A 9 17.70 -5.17 -4.12
CA CYS A 9 16.82 -5.13 -2.97
C CYS A 9 16.41 -3.67 -2.81
N PHE A 10 15.31 -3.29 -3.47
CA PHE A 10 14.75 -1.96 -3.38
C PHE A 10 14.15 -1.89 -1.99
N GLU A 11 14.97 -1.49 -1.02
CA GLU A 11 14.50 -1.15 0.30
C GLU A 11 13.47 -0.04 0.13
N MET A 12 12.20 -0.41 0.15
CA MET A 12 11.10 0.54 0.03
C MET A 12 11.31 1.64 1.08
N PRO A 13 11.44 2.91 0.64
CA PRO A 13 11.57 4.04 1.54
C PRO A 13 10.49 3.94 2.63
N ARG A 14 10.83 4.29 3.87
CA ARG A 14 9.92 4.13 5.02
C ARG A 14 8.54 4.78 4.78
N GLU A 15 8.53 5.83 3.96
CA GLU A 15 7.33 6.54 3.50
C GLU A 15 6.44 5.68 2.58
N ALA A 16 7.02 4.95 1.63
CA ALA A 16 6.29 4.08 0.70
C ALA A 16 5.58 2.91 1.41
N ARG A 17 6.16 2.37 2.49
CA ARG A 17 5.52 1.31 3.28
C ARG A 17 4.23 1.77 3.97
N GLY A 18 4.21 3.02 4.43
CA GLY A 18 3.02 3.63 5.03
C GLY A 18 1.90 3.85 4.02
N LEU A 19 2.27 4.31 2.82
CA LEU A 19 1.31 4.47 1.72
C LEU A 19 0.74 3.13 1.26
N ILE A 20 1.55 2.07 1.19
CA ILE A 20 1.06 0.71 0.90
C ILE A 20 0.06 0.23 1.95
N GLU A 21 0.35 0.40 3.25
CA GLU A 21 -0.59 0.04 4.32
C GLU A 21 -1.92 0.79 4.15
N ALA A 22 -1.86 2.11 3.87
CA ALA A 22 -3.05 2.93 3.61
C ALA A 22 -3.84 2.47 2.38
N SER A 23 -3.16 2.13 1.27
CA SER A 23 -3.80 1.64 0.04
C SER A 23 -4.46 0.28 0.24
N LEU A 24 -3.78 -0.65 0.91
CA LEU A 24 -4.35 -1.98 1.23
C LEU A 24 -5.58 -1.86 2.14
N LEU A 25 -5.52 -1.02 3.18
CA LEU A 25 -6.68 -0.76 4.04
C LEU A 25 -7.82 -0.11 3.25
N THR A 26 -7.52 0.80 2.33
CA THR A 26 -8.53 1.44 1.48
C THR A 26 -9.24 0.42 0.60
N LEU A 27 -8.47 -0.47 -0.05
CA LEU A 27 -9.01 -1.55 -0.88
C LEU A 27 -9.89 -2.51 -0.08
N LEU A 28 -9.42 -2.94 1.10
CA LEU A 28 -10.15 -3.86 1.97
C LEU A 28 -11.38 -3.24 2.65
N ASN A 29 -11.39 -1.91 2.83
CA ASN A 29 -12.55 -1.19 3.32
C ASN A 29 -13.69 -1.13 2.29
N ALA A 30 -13.39 -1.27 1.00
CA ALA A 30 -14.42 -1.36 -0.03
C ALA A 30 -15.05 -2.76 -0.07
N ALA A 31 -14.24 -3.82 -0.04
CA ALA A 31 -14.70 -5.20 0.03
C ALA A 31 -13.56 -6.16 0.45
N PRO A 32 -13.88 -7.30 1.10
CA PRO A 32 -12.92 -8.39 1.28
C PRO A 32 -12.30 -8.84 -0.06
N SER A 33 -11.01 -9.20 -0.05
CA SER A 33 -10.29 -9.51 -1.30
C SER A 33 -9.17 -10.52 -1.10
N TYR A 34 -8.74 -11.13 -2.21
CA TYR A 34 -7.61 -12.06 -2.25
C TYR A 34 -6.30 -11.31 -2.41
N GLY A 35 -5.20 -11.87 -1.86
CA GLY A 35 -3.87 -11.29 -1.92
C GLY A 35 -3.49 -10.82 -3.33
N TYR A 36 -3.56 -11.69 -4.34
CA TYR A 36 -3.22 -11.32 -5.72
C TYR A 36 -4.06 -10.17 -6.30
N LYS A 37 -5.38 -10.17 -6.06
CA LYS A 37 -6.25 -9.07 -6.51
C LYS A 37 -5.94 -7.75 -5.82
N LEU A 38 -5.49 -7.78 -4.56
CA LEU A 38 -5.00 -6.58 -3.88
C LEU A 38 -3.75 -6.03 -4.57
N LEU A 39 -2.83 -6.91 -4.99
CA LEU A 39 -1.64 -6.48 -5.72
C LEU A 39 -1.99 -5.83 -7.06
N ASP A 40 -2.88 -6.44 -7.85
CA ASP A 40 -3.32 -5.86 -9.13
C ASP A 40 -3.94 -4.47 -8.93
N ASN A 41 -4.73 -4.30 -7.87
CA ASN A 41 -5.39 -3.04 -7.57
C ASN A 41 -4.47 -1.98 -6.95
N LEU A 42 -3.24 -2.33 -6.51
CA LEU A 42 -2.28 -1.35 -6.01
C LEU A 42 -1.74 -0.44 -7.13
N SER A 43 -1.75 -0.91 -8.38
CA SER A 43 -1.42 -0.10 -9.56
C SER A 43 -2.28 1.17 -9.67
N ASN A 44 -3.56 1.09 -9.28
CA ASN A 44 -4.47 2.24 -9.25
C ASN A 44 -4.05 3.35 -8.28
N PHE A 45 -3.12 3.06 -7.36
CA PHE A 45 -2.55 4.02 -6.42
C PHE A 45 -1.15 4.50 -6.82
N GLY A 46 -0.71 4.20 -8.05
CA GLY A 46 0.61 4.58 -8.57
C GLY A 46 1.74 3.66 -8.11
N PHE A 47 1.41 2.45 -7.64
CA PHE A 47 2.40 1.43 -7.34
C PHE A 47 2.43 0.41 -8.49
N ASP A 48 3.32 0.60 -9.45
CA ASP A 48 3.43 -0.29 -10.60
C ASP A 48 4.12 -1.60 -10.24
N HIS A 49 3.77 -2.69 -10.92
CA HIS A 49 4.32 -4.04 -10.67
C HIS A 49 5.86 -4.11 -10.76
N GLU A 50 6.49 -3.22 -11.54
CA GLU A 50 7.95 -3.12 -11.64
C GLU A 50 8.59 -2.43 -10.42
N SER A 51 7.84 -1.58 -9.72
CA SER A 51 8.29 -0.81 -8.55
C SER A 51 7.97 -1.50 -7.22
N ILE A 52 7.04 -2.45 -7.21
CA ILE A 52 6.61 -3.17 -6.01
C ILE A 52 7.31 -4.51 -5.87
N ASP A 53 8.01 -4.70 -4.74
CA ASP A 53 8.37 -6.04 -4.27
C ASP A 53 7.11 -6.79 -3.77
N ILE A 54 6.66 -7.79 -4.54
CA ILE A 54 5.57 -8.72 -4.20
C ILE A 54 5.79 -9.35 -2.81
N SER A 55 7.03 -9.75 -2.51
CA SER A 55 7.39 -10.31 -1.21
C SER A 55 7.22 -9.28 -0.09
N GLY A 56 7.53 -8.02 -0.38
CA GLY A 56 7.29 -6.85 0.46
C GLY A 56 5.81 -6.65 0.78
N ILE A 57 4.91 -6.77 -0.21
CA ILE A 57 3.46 -6.67 0.02
C ILE A 57 2.95 -7.79 0.91
N TYR A 58 3.34 -9.04 0.66
CA TYR A 58 2.93 -10.15 1.52
C TYR A 58 3.52 -10.07 2.93
N ARG A 59 4.71 -9.47 3.10
CA ARG A 59 5.25 -9.11 4.43
C ARG A 59 4.42 -8.02 5.10
N ASN A 60 3.97 -7.02 4.34
CA ASN A 60 3.12 -5.95 4.85
C ASN A 60 1.75 -6.50 5.29
N LEU A 61 1.09 -7.32 4.47
CA LEU A 61 -0.14 -8.02 4.83
C LEU A 61 0.02 -8.86 6.12
N ARG A 62 1.11 -9.63 6.24
CA ARG A 62 1.42 -10.37 7.47
C ARG A 62 1.63 -9.45 8.67
N SER A 63 2.31 -8.33 8.48
CA SER A 63 2.50 -7.32 9.52
C SER A 63 1.17 -6.69 9.96
N MET A 64 0.31 -6.34 9.00
CA MET A 64 -1.02 -5.79 9.24
C MET A 64 -1.92 -6.78 9.98
N GLU A 65 -1.87 -8.06 9.61
CA GLU A 65 -2.57 -9.14 10.30
C GLU A 65 -2.06 -9.30 11.75
N GLY A 66 -0.74 -9.31 11.95
CA GLY A 66 -0.14 -9.35 13.29
C GLY A 66 -0.50 -8.14 14.17
N LYS A 67 -0.74 -6.97 13.56
CA LYS A 67 -1.26 -5.77 14.23
C LYS A 67 -2.79 -5.76 14.36
N GLN A 68 -3.48 -6.82 13.95
CA GLN A 68 -4.94 -6.96 13.95
C GLN A 68 -5.67 -5.90 13.12
N LEU A 69 -4.99 -5.28 12.14
CA LEU A 69 -5.62 -4.32 11.22
C LEU A 69 -6.47 -5.03 10.17
N ILE A 70 -6.08 -6.25 9.83
CA ILE A 70 -6.80 -7.12 8.90
C ILE A 70 -6.91 -8.51 9.52
N ALA A 71 -7.94 -9.24 9.14
CA ALA A 71 -8.07 -10.66 9.38
C ALA A 71 -7.93 -11.42 8.06
N SER A 72 -7.55 -12.69 8.14
CA SER A 72 -7.56 -13.55 6.96
C SER A 72 -8.24 -14.88 7.23
N GLN A 73 -8.86 -15.42 6.19
CA GLN A 73 -9.49 -16.72 6.20
C GLN A 73 -9.15 -17.49 4.92
N TRP A 74 -9.03 -18.81 5.04
CA TRP A 74 -8.91 -19.68 3.87
C TRP A 74 -10.30 -19.84 3.25
N ALA A 75 -10.45 -19.36 2.02
CA ALA A 75 -11.62 -19.66 1.20
C ALA A 75 -11.38 -21.00 0.50
N THR A 76 -12.04 -22.05 1.00
CA THR A 76 -12.14 -23.34 0.33
C THR A 76 -13.05 -23.17 -0.89
N SER A 77 -12.54 -23.54 -2.07
CA SER A 77 -13.37 -23.72 -3.26
C SER A 77 -13.41 -25.21 -3.58
N ASP A 78 -14.58 -25.74 -3.89
CA ASP A 78 -14.77 -27.15 -4.28
C ASP A 78 -13.99 -27.55 -5.56
N GLN A 79 -13.43 -26.58 -6.30
CA GLN A 79 -12.79 -26.76 -7.62
C GLN A 79 -11.51 -25.90 -7.78
N GLY A 80 -10.63 -25.80 -6.78
CA GLY A 80 -9.39 -25.04 -6.94
C GLY A 80 -8.50 -24.88 -5.71
N PRO A 81 -7.26 -24.36 -5.89
CA PRO A 81 -6.33 -24.12 -4.80
C PRO A 81 -6.93 -23.10 -3.81
N SER A 82 -6.84 -23.41 -2.52
CA SER A 82 -7.36 -22.55 -1.45
C SER A 82 -6.77 -21.16 -1.54
N LYS A 83 -7.62 -20.13 -1.57
CA LYS A 83 -7.19 -18.72 -1.65
C LYS A 83 -7.34 -18.07 -0.28
N ARG A 84 -6.33 -17.31 0.12
CA ARG A 84 -6.39 -16.53 1.36
C ARG A 84 -7.15 -15.23 1.09
N MET A 85 -8.29 -15.09 1.73
CA MET A 85 -9.12 -13.89 1.68
C MET A 85 -8.79 -13.02 2.89
N TYR A 86 -8.65 -11.72 2.65
CA TYR A 86 -8.38 -10.73 3.67
C TYR A 86 -9.59 -9.80 3.84
N GLU A 87 -9.81 -9.37 5.08
CA GLU A 87 -10.88 -8.44 5.44
C GLU A 87 -10.34 -7.42 6.45
N ILE A 88 -10.79 -6.17 6.34
CA ILE A 88 -10.41 -5.12 7.29
C ILE A 88 -11.14 -5.30 8.63
N THR A 89 -10.44 -5.14 9.74
CA THR A 89 -11.06 -5.17 11.07
C THR A 89 -11.55 -3.78 11.49
N ALA A 90 -12.29 -3.67 12.60
CA ALA A 90 -12.63 -2.39 13.20
C ALA A 90 -11.38 -1.55 13.56
N LEU A 91 -10.30 -2.20 14.03
CA LEU A 91 -9.03 -1.54 14.30
C LEU A 91 -8.38 -1.03 13.01
N GLY A 92 -8.43 -1.82 11.94
CA GLY A 92 -7.99 -1.43 10.60
C GLY A 92 -8.74 -0.22 10.07
N GLN A 93 -10.07 -0.16 10.23
CA GLN A 93 -10.88 0.98 9.82
C GLN A 93 -10.50 2.26 10.58
N ASN A 94 -10.24 2.18 11.89
CA ASN A 94 -9.76 3.32 12.67
C ASN A 94 -8.36 3.76 12.23
N LYS A 95 -7.47 2.81 11.95
CA LYS A 95 -6.14 3.09 11.39
C LYS A 95 -6.23 3.76 10.02
N LEU A 96 -7.16 3.33 9.17
CA LEU A 96 -7.42 3.95 7.86
C LEU A 96 -7.87 5.41 8.02
N LYS A 97 -8.77 5.71 8.96
CA LYS A 97 -9.16 7.11 9.25
C LYS A 97 -7.96 7.97 9.65
N HIS A 98 -7.05 7.46 10.49
CA HIS A 98 -5.82 8.16 10.83
C HIS A 98 -4.92 8.38 9.61
N TRP A 99 -4.80 7.38 8.72
CA TRP A 99 -4.07 7.52 7.47
C TRP A 99 -4.65 8.63 6.60
N VAL A 100 -5.97 8.66 6.39
CA VAL A 100 -6.63 9.70 5.58
C VAL A 100 -6.35 11.10 6.14
N THR A 101 -6.43 11.27 7.47
CA THR A 101 -6.09 12.55 8.12
C THR A 101 -4.62 12.91 7.91
N HIS A 102 -3.71 11.97 8.12
CA HIS A 102 -2.27 12.20 7.92
C HIS A 102 -1.94 12.57 6.47
N LEU A 103 -2.55 11.90 5.49
CA LEU A 103 -2.33 12.17 4.07
C LEU A 103 -2.89 13.53 3.64
N LYS A 104 -4.03 13.95 4.19
CA LYS A 104 -4.56 15.31 3.96
C LYS A 104 -3.58 16.37 4.43
N ASN A 105 -3.02 16.21 5.62
CA ASN A 105 -2.03 17.14 6.18
C ASN A 105 -0.74 17.14 5.34
N ARG A 106 -0.24 15.96 4.96
CA ARG A 106 0.95 15.85 4.11
C ARG A 106 0.76 16.48 2.75
N ARG A 107 -0.38 16.26 2.10
CA ARG A 107 -0.74 16.91 0.84
C ARG A 107 -0.69 18.44 0.95
N GLN A 108 -1.22 19.00 2.04
CA GLN A 108 -1.17 20.45 2.28
C GLN A 108 0.26 20.95 2.47
N GLN A 109 1.07 20.25 3.27
CA GLN A 109 2.47 20.62 3.47
C GLN A 109 3.27 20.59 2.16
N MET A 110 3.09 19.55 1.35
CA MET A 110 3.73 19.44 0.03
C MET A 110 3.30 20.59 -0.89
N ALA A 111 2.00 20.91 -0.93
CA ALA A 111 1.50 22.01 -1.73
C ALA A 111 2.11 23.37 -1.33
N LEU A 112 2.25 23.63 -0.03
CA LEU A 112 2.87 24.86 0.47
C LEU A 112 4.35 24.97 0.07
N ILE A 113 5.10 23.86 0.14
CA ILE A 113 6.51 23.81 -0.27
C ILE A 113 6.64 24.10 -1.78
N ILE A 114 5.84 23.42 -2.60
CA ILE A 114 5.84 23.60 -4.06
C ILE A 114 5.50 25.05 -4.41
N GLN A 115 4.42 25.59 -3.84
CA GLN A 115 4.01 26.98 -4.08
C GLN A 115 5.10 27.98 -3.68
N SER A 116 5.75 27.77 -2.54
CA SER A 116 6.82 28.65 -2.07
C SER A 116 8.02 28.66 -3.02
N TYR A 117 8.39 27.50 -3.57
CA TYR A 117 9.46 27.38 -4.55
C TYR A 117 9.10 28.07 -5.88
N GLU A 118 7.88 27.87 -6.38
CA GLU A 118 7.40 28.49 -7.62
C GLU A 118 7.32 30.02 -7.52
N THR A 119 6.98 30.56 -6.34
CA THR A 119 6.98 32.01 -6.12
C THR A 119 8.40 32.58 -6.14
N GLN A 120 9.36 31.94 -5.47
CA GLN A 120 10.78 32.38 -5.44
C GLN A 120 11.46 32.31 -6.81
N THR A 121 11.06 31.36 -7.65
CA THR A 121 11.60 31.21 -9.00
C THR A 121 11.03 32.21 -10.01
N LYS A 122 9.81 32.73 -9.76
CA LYS A 122 9.20 33.81 -10.56
C LYS A 122 9.72 35.21 -10.20
N GLU A 123 10.23 35.42 -8.98
CA GLU A 123 10.83 36.71 -8.56
C GLU A 123 12.30 36.87 -9.02
N ASN A 124 12.94 35.79 -9.47
CA ASN A 124 14.31 35.78 -9.97
C ASN A 124 14.40 35.72 -11.51
N GLN A 125 13.30 36.01 -12.21
CA GLN A 125 13.22 36.20 -13.67
C GLN A 125 12.67 37.58 -14.00
#